data_AF-E6ZI41-F1
#
_entry.id   AF-E6ZI41-F1
#
_cell.length_a   1.000
_cell.length_b   1.000
_cell.length_c   1.000
_cell.angle_alpha   90.00
_cell.angle_beta   90.00
_cell.angle_gamma   90.00
#
_symmetry.space_group_name_H-M   'P 1'
#
loop_
_entity.id
_entity.type
_entity.pdbx_description
1 polymer ?
#
loop_
_entity_poly.entity_id
_entity_poly.type
_entity_poly.pdbx_seq_one_letter_code
_entity_poly.pdbx_strand_id
1 'polypeptide(L)'
;MWKRGSSESSDRFEYLQTLVTEFQDTDSDEAKEQVLANLANFAYDPKNMEYLKELQVTDLFLDMLTEENDNFVEFGMGGLCNLSMDPECRDMILQSSGISLVTNRLSSRREETVLSAITILMNLTTASSRSEITDPAILQCMLRFSLSESPRLRNLAAVFLQDCCSAEQVARAEQQMQGQQTAVGIPLPKE
;
A
#
# COMPACT_ATOMS: atom_id res chain seq x y z
N MET A 1 16.94 -10.40 -40.20
CA MET A 1 16.78 -10.29 -38.74
C MET A 1 16.13 -8.95 -38.46
N TRP A 2 15.15 -8.91 -37.54
CA TRP A 2 14.37 -7.76 -37.00
C TRP A 2 12.88 -7.88 -37.31
N LYS A 3 12.15 -8.46 -36.35
CA LYS A 3 10.68 -8.41 -36.17
C LYS A 3 10.20 -9.00 -34.82
N ARG A 4 11.12 -9.49 -33.97
CA ARG A 4 10.77 -10.11 -32.67
C ARG A 4 10.28 -9.13 -31.61
N GLY A 5 10.78 -7.89 -31.60
CA GLY A 5 10.47 -6.92 -30.54
C GLY A 5 9.05 -6.36 -30.58
N SER A 6 8.45 -6.21 -31.77
CA SER A 6 7.11 -5.64 -31.93
C SER A 6 5.98 -6.65 -31.75
N SER A 7 6.24 -7.93 -32.05
CA SER A 7 5.25 -9.00 -31.79
C SER A 7 5.20 -9.33 -30.31
N GLU A 8 6.35 -9.46 -29.64
CA GLU A 8 6.42 -9.78 -28.22
C GLU A 8 5.80 -8.68 -27.34
N SER A 9 5.92 -7.40 -27.73
CA SER A 9 5.23 -6.30 -27.07
C SER A 9 3.71 -6.35 -27.25
N SER A 10 3.23 -6.71 -28.45
CA SER A 10 1.79 -6.85 -28.74
C SER A 10 1.20 -8.02 -27.94
N ASP A 11 1.86 -9.17 -27.96
CA ASP A 11 1.43 -10.38 -27.26
C ASP A 11 1.32 -10.14 -25.75
N ARG A 12 2.23 -9.34 -25.18
CA ARG A 12 2.21 -9.03 -23.75
C ARG A 12 1.07 -8.09 -23.37
N PHE A 13 0.85 -7.04 -24.15
CA PHE A 13 -0.26 -6.12 -23.91
C PHE A 13 -1.60 -6.88 -24.00
N GLU A 14 -1.79 -7.67 -25.04
CA GLU A 14 -3.01 -8.47 -25.24
C GLU A 14 -3.24 -9.46 -24.08
N TYR A 15 -2.18 -10.07 -23.56
CA TYR A 15 -2.27 -10.95 -22.40
C TYR A 15 -2.70 -10.21 -21.13
N LEU A 16 -2.08 -9.06 -20.83
CA LEU A 16 -2.48 -8.24 -19.68
C LEU A 16 -3.91 -7.71 -19.82
N GLN A 17 -4.30 -7.31 -21.03
CA GLN A 17 -5.67 -6.89 -21.33
C GLN A 17 -6.67 -8.03 -21.09
N THR A 18 -6.33 -9.26 -21.51
CA THR A 18 -7.17 -10.44 -21.27
C THR A 18 -7.41 -10.66 -19.78
N LEU A 19 -6.39 -10.49 -18.94
CA LEU A 19 -6.54 -10.59 -17.48
C LEU A 19 -7.49 -9.52 -16.93
N VAL A 20 -7.33 -8.26 -17.34
CA VAL A 20 -8.21 -7.17 -16.89
C VAL A 20 -9.66 -7.42 -17.33
N THR A 21 -9.89 -7.90 -18.56
CA THR A 21 -11.22 -8.28 -19.03
C THR A 21 -11.79 -9.46 -18.23
N GLU A 22 -11.00 -10.49 -17.95
CA GLU A 22 -11.43 -11.63 -17.13
C GLU A 22 -11.87 -11.20 -15.73
N PHE A 23 -11.13 -10.29 -15.08
CA PHE A 23 -11.49 -9.72 -13.79
C PHE A 23 -12.85 -9.00 -13.82
N GLN A 24 -13.12 -8.26 -14.90
CA GLN A 24 -14.35 -7.48 -15.08
C GLN A 24 -15.57 -8.35 -15.39
N ASP A 25 -15.38 -9.42 -16.17
CA ASP A 25 -16.46 -10.25 -16.69
C ASP A 25 -16.84 -11.41 -15.76
N THR A 26 -15.95 -11.85 -14.87
CA THR A 26 -16.21 -13.00 -13.98
C THR A 26 -16.98 -12.61 -12.72
N ASP A 27 -17.88 -13.50 -12.29
CA ASP A 27 -18.56 -13.43 -10.99
C ASP A 27 -17.88 -14.29 -9.91
N SER A 28 -16.82 -15.05 -10.25
CA SER A 28 -16.10 -15.89 -9.30
C SER A 28 -15.02 -15.08 -8.57
N ASP A 29 -15.11 -15.02 -7.25
CA ASP A 29 -14.10 -14.39 -6.40
C ASP A 29 -12.75 -15.10 -6.52
N GLU A 30 -12.72 -16.43 -6.63
CA GLU A 30 -11.47 -17.17 -6.80
C GLU A 30 -10.76 -16.81 -8.11
N ALA A 31 -11.52 -16.61 -9.20
CA ALA A 31 -10.96 -16.15 -10.47
C ALA A 31 -10.41 -14.72 -10.33
N LYS A 32 -11.15 -13.81 -9.67
CA LYS A 32 -10.68 -12.45 -9.39
C LYS A 32 -9.41 -12.43 -8.55
N GLU A 33 -9.35 -13.23 -7.50
CA GLU A 33 -8.16 -13.39 -6.65
C GLU A 33 -6.94 -13.82 -7.49
N GLN A 34 -7.12 -14.81 -8.36
CA GLN A 34 -6.05 -15.31 -9.22
C GLN A 34 -5.57 -14.26 -10.22
N VAL A 35 -6.50 -13.49 -10.81
CA VAL A 35 -6.17 -12.40 -11.72
C VAL A 35 -5.42 -11.29 -10.98
N LEU A 36 -5.90 -10.85 -9.81
CA LEU A 36 -5.24 -9.83 -9.00
C LEU A 36 -3.83 -10.24 -8.61
N ALA A 37 -3.64 -11.49 -8.17
CA ALA A 37 -2.33 -12.03 -7.84
C ALA A 37 -1.39 -12.03 -9.05
N ASN A 38 -1.88 -12.38 -10.25
CA ASN A 38 -1.10 -12.33 -11.47
C ASN A 38 -0.70 -10.90 -11.83
N LEU A 39 -1.66 -9.95 -11.82
CA LEU A 39 -1.38 -8.54 -12.10
C LEU A 39 -0.38 -7.95 -11.09
N ALA A 40 -0.51 -8.29 -9.80
CA ALA A 40 0.41 -7.82 -8.77
C ALA A 40 1.85 -8.34 -8.99
N ASN A 41 2.00 -9.60 -9.41
CA ASN A 41 3.29 -10.15 -9.80
C ASN A 41 3.86 -9.47 -11.06
N PHE A 42 3.02 -9.18 -12.05
CA PHE A 42 3.45 -8.50 -13.27
C PHE A 42 3.82 -7.03 -13.06
N ALA A 43 3.23 -6.37 -12.07
CA ALA A 43 3.58 -5.00 -11.67
C ALA A 43 5.03 -4.85 -11.18
N TYR A 44 5.71 -5.95 -10.84
CA TYR A 44 7.12 -5.92 -10.45
C TYR A 44 8.08 -5.71 -11.64
N ASP A 45 7.71 -6.10 -12.87
CA ASP A 45 8.58 -5.97 -14.06
C ASP A 45 8.34 -4.60 -14.75
N PRO A 46 9.35 -3.71 -14.81
CA PRO A 46 9.22 -2.41 -15.48
C PRO A 46 8.79 -2.50 -16.96
N LYS A 47 9.02 -3.63 -17.64
CA LYS A 47 8.57 -3.86 -19.02
C LYS A 47 7.05 -3.88 -19.17
N ASN A 48 6.32 -4.06 -18.07
CA ASN A 48 4.86 -4.07 -18.04
C ASN A 48 4.28 -2.71 -17.70
N MET A 49 5.09 -1.76 -17.21
CA MET A 49 4.60 -0.54 -16.58
C MET A 49 3.70 0.26 -17.52
N GLU A 50 4.15 0.53 -18.75
CA GLU A 50 3.35 1.27 -19.74
C GLU A 50 2.00 0.58 -20.02
N TYR A 51 1.98 -0.75 -20.13
CA TYR A 51 0.76 -1.51 -20.38
C TYR A 51 -0.18 -1.48 -19.17
N LEU A 52 0.35 -1.62 -17.96
CA LEU A 52 -0.45 -1.59 -16.73
C LEU A 52 -1.07 -0.22 -16.49
N LYS A 53 -0.35 0.86 -16.86
CA LYS A 53 -0.90 2.22 -16.85
C LYS A 53 -1.99 2.40 -17.91
N GLU A 54 -1.74 1.96 -19.14
CA GLU A 54 -2.73 2.03 -20.23
C GLU A 54 -4.02 1.25 -19.90
N LEU A 55 -3.88 0.11 -19.23
CA LEU A 55 -4.98 -0.75 -18.78
C LEU A 55 -5.59 -0.32 -17.43
N GLN A 56 -5.19 0.82 -16.86
CA GLN A 56 -5.72 1.38 -15.61
C GLN A 56 -5.63 0.41 -14.41
N VAL A 57 -4.59 -0.41 -14.36
CA VAL A 57 -4.41 -1.41 -13.30
C VAL A 57 -4.14 -0.75 -11.94
N THR A 58 -3.57 0.47 -11.92
CA THR A 58 -3.44 1.27 -10.69
C THR A 58 -4.80 1.56 -10.05
N ASP A 59 -5.78 2.01 -10.84
CA ASP A 59 -7.13 2.29 -10.35
C ASP A 59 -7.84 1.00 -9.94
N LEU A 60 -7.69 -0.07 -10.72
CA LEU A 60 -8.20 -1.39 -10.37
C LEU A 60 -7.71 -1.84 -8.98
N PHE A 61 -6.41 -1.69 -8.68
CA PHE A 61 -5.92 -2.04 -7.34
C PHE A 61 -6.42 -1.09 -6.26
N LEU A 62 -6.56 0.21 -6.52
CA LEU A 62 -7.12 1.17 -5.55
C LEU A 62 -8.56 0.82 -5.17
N ASP A 63 -9.38 0.37 -6.12
CA ASP A 63 -10.75 -0.08 -5.86
C ASP A 63 -10.75 -1.26 -4.87
N MET A 64 -9.81 -2.20 -5.03
CA MET A 64 -9.70 -3.38 -4.16
C MET A 64 -9.39 -3.04 -2.70
N LEU A 65 -8.84 -1.86 -2.39
CA LEU A 65 -8.58 -1.46 -0.99
C LEU A 65 -9.86 -1.19 -0.19
N THR A 66 -11.00 -1.08 -0.87
CA THR A 66 -12.31 -0.80 -0.26
C THR A 66 -13.21 -2.03 -0.15
N GLU A 67 -12.79 -3.15 -0.74
CA GLU A 67 -13.53 -4.41 -0.73
C GLU A 67 -13.53 -5.07 0.66
N GLU A 68 -14.56 -5.89 0.92
CA GLU A 68 -14.67 -6.69 2.15
C GLU A 68 -13.80 -7.95 2.09
N ASN A 69 -13.48 -8.44 0.88
CA ASN A 69 -12.61 -9.61 0.71
C ASN A 69 -11.16 -9.24 1.03
N ASP A 70 -10.65 -9.77 2.14
CA ASP A 70 -9.27 -9.56 2.60
C ASP A 70 -8.21 -9.95 1.55
N ASN A 71 -8.47 -10.97 0.72
CA ASN A 71 -7.52 -11.38 -0.32
C ASN A 71 -7.48 -10.35 -1.45
N PHE A 72 -8.61 -9.76 -1.84
CA PHE A 72 -8.64 -8.65 -2.80
C PHE A 72 -7.82 -7.48 -2.28
N VAL A 73 -8.03 -7.11 -1.02
CA VAL A 73 -7.27 -6.04 -0.35
C VAL A 73 -5.78 -6.37 -0.33
N GLU A 74 -5.40 -7.59 0.06
CA GLU A 74 -3.99 -7.99 0.13
C GLU A 74 -3.30 -7.97 -1.24
N PHE A 75 -3.93 -8.51 -2.29
CA PHE A 75 -3.38 -8.47 -3.64
C PHE A 75 -3.35 -7.05 -4.22
N GLY A 76 -4.39 -6.25 -4.00
CA GLY A 76 -4.43 -4.84 -4.40
C GLY A 76 -3.30 -4.03 -3.74
N MET A 77 -3.09 -4.23 -2.44
CA MET A 77 -1.98 -3.61 -1.71
C MET A 77 -0.61 -4.10 -2.20
N GLY A 78 -0.45 -5.39 -2.47
CA GLY A 78 0.79 -5.93 -3.05
C GLY A 78 1.09 -5.33 -4.44
N GLY A 79 0.08 -5.23 -5.29
CA GLY A 79 0.16 -4.61 -6.61
C GLY A 79 0.53 -3.12 -6.54
N LEU A 80 -0.15 -2.34 -5.70
CA LEU A 80 0.17 -0.92 -5.47
C LEU A 80 1.55 -0.74 -4.86
N CYS A 81 2.00 -1.64 -4.00
CA CYS A 81 3.36 -1.60 -3.45
C CYS A 81 4.40 -1.65 -4.58
N ASN A 82 4.21 -2.56 -5.54
CA ASN A 82 5.08 -2.66 -6.71
C ASN A 82 4.98 -1.41 -7.62
N LEU A 83 3.75 -0.95 -7.93
CA LEU A 83 3.53 0.19 -8.82
C LEU A 83 4.00 1.53 -8.21
N SER A 84 3.91 1.71 -6.89
CA SER A 84 4.25 2.97 -6.22
C SER A 84 5.75 3.35 -6.32
N MET A 85 6.61 2.41 -6.72
CA MET A 85 8.01 2.69 -7.02
C MET A 85 8.20 3.47 -8.32
N ASP A 86 7.24 3.39 -9.25
CA ASP A 86 7.24 4.17 -10.49
C ASP A 86 6.70 5.59 -10.24
N PRO A 87 7.38 6.65 -10.72
CA PRO A 87 6.95 8.03 -10.50
C PRO A 87 5.56 8.37 -11.05
N GLU A 88 5.19 7.86 -12.22
CA GLU A 88 3.89 8.18 -12.83
C GLU A 88 2.77 7.45 -12.11
N CYS A 89 2.98 6.18 -11.76
CA CYS A 89 2.05 5.43 -10.91
C CYS A 89 1.88 6.08 -9.53
N ARG A 90 2.97 6.55 -8.91
CA ARG A 90 2.89 7.32 -7.67
C ARG A 90 2.02 8.57 -7.82
N ASP A 91 2.22 9.33 -8.88
CA ASP A 91 1.45 10.55 -9.12
C ASP A 91 -0.04 10.25 -9.32
N MET A 92 -0.37 9.15 -10.02
CA MET A 92 -1.75 8.66 -10.14
C MET A 92 -2.34 8.28 -8.77
N ILE A 93 -1.61 7.52 -7.95
CA ILE A 93 -2.07 7.14 -6.59
C ILE A 93 -2.33 8.38 -5.72
N LEU A 94 -1.45 9.39 -5.79
CA LEU A 94 -1.62 10.65 -5.05
C LEU A 94 -2.86 11.43 -5.51
N GLN A 95 -3.16 11.43 -6.82
CA GLN A 95 -4.32 12.11 -7.38
C GLN A 95 -5.65 11.41 -7.05
N SER A 96 -5.62 10.10 -6.83
CA SER A 96 -6.81 9.27 -6.55
C SER A 96 -7.13 9.11 -5.05
N SER A 97 -6.72 10.05 -4.20
CA SER A 97 -6.88 9.95 -2.72
C SER A 97 -6.23 8.71 -2.10
N GLY A 98 -5.20 8.16 -2.76
CA GLY A 98 -4.59 6.88 -2.40
C GLY A 98 -3.96 6.87 -1.01
N ILE A 99 -3.46 8.00 -0.49
CA ILE A 99 -2.90 8.08 0.86
C ILE A 99 -3.95 7.68 1.91
N SER A 100 -5.18 8.19 1.79
CA SER A 100 -6.28 7.86 2.71
C SER A 100 -6.64 6.38 2.63
N LEU A 101 -6.80 5.84 1.40
CA LEU A 101 -7.11 4.43 1.18
C LEU A 101 -6.05 3.51 1.79
N VAL A 102 -4.78 3.78 1.53
CA VAL A 102 -3.62 3.03 2.05
C VAL A 102 -3.52 3.15 3.56
N THR A 103 -3.72 4.35 4.12
CA THR A 103 -3.68 4.61 5.57
C THR A 103 -4.74 3.79 6.31
N ASN A 104 -5.95 3.68 5.76
CA ASN A 104 -7.02 2.86 6.37
C ASN A 104 -6.61 1.39 6.51
N ARG A 105 -5.75 0.88 5.61
CA ARG A 105 -5.27 -0.50 5.63
C ARG A 105 -4.20 -0.76 6.71
N LEU A 106 -3.64 0.26 7.36
CA LEU A 106 -2.77 0.08 8.54
C LEU A 106 -3.49 -0.61 9.70
N SER A 107 -4.83 -0.58 9.73
CA SER A 107 -5.65 -1.27 10.73
C SER A 107 -5.91 -2.75 10.43
N SER A 108 -5.40 -3.27 9.29
CA SER A 108 -5.59 -4.67 8.89
C SER A 108 -5.03 -5.65 9.92
N ARG A 109 -5.69 -6.82 10.04
CA ARG A 109 -5.21 -7.94 10.84
C ARG A 109 -4.12 -8.75 10.14
N ARG A 110 -3.91 -8.53 8.84
CA ARG A 110 -2.95 -9.24 8.02
C ARG A 110 -1.65 -8.47 7.93
N GLU A 111 -0.56 -9.10 8.40
CA GLU A 111 0.75 -8.45 8.46
C GLU A 111 1.23 -8.00 7.07
N GLU A 112 1.04 -8.81 6.01
CA GLU A 112 1.44 -8.44 4.64
C GLU A 112 0.74 -7.19 4.12
N THR A 113 -0.55 -7.02 4.44
CA THR A 113 -1.31 -5.81 4.10
C THR A 113 -0.72 -4.59 4.81
N VAL A 114 -0.40 -4.70 6.11
CA VAL A 114 0.17 -3.60 6.88
C VAL A 114 1.58 -3.25 6.39
N LEU A 115 2.42 -4.26 6.10
CA LEU A 115 3.76 -4.05 5.55
C LEU A 115 3.70 -3.35 4.19
N SER A 116 2.78 -3.77 3.32
CA SER A 116 2.54 -3.12 2.03
C SER A 116 2.06 -1.68 2.23
N ALA A 117 1.17 -1.42 3.18
CA ALA A 117 0.69 -0.07 3.48
C ALA A 117 1.83 0.87 3.89
N ILE A 118 2.68 0.44 4.82
CA ILE A 118 3.83 1.24 5.27
C ILE A 118 4.76 1.52 4.09
N THR A 119 5.07 0.50 3.28
CA THR A 119 5.96 0.64 2.13
C THR A 119 5.40 1.59 1.07
N ILE A 120 4.10 1.48 0.76
CA ILE A 120 3.44 2.41 -0.16
C ILE A 120 3.53 3.84 0.37
N LEU A 121 3.19 4.08 1.65
CA LEU A 121 3.30 5.41 2.24
C LEU A 121 4.73 5.98 2.16
N MET A 122 5.75 5.15 2.36
CA MET A 122 7.15 5.56 2.15
C MET A 122 7.40 5.97 0.69
N ASN A 123 6.98 5.16 -0.28
CA ASN A 123 7.15 5.44 -1.71
C ASN A 123 6.38 6.68 -2.16
N LEU A 124 5.20 6.93 -1.58
CA LEU A 124 4.37 8.11 -1.83
C LEU A 124 4.91 9.37 -1.15
N THR A 125 5.95 9.30 -0.30
CA THR A 125 6.49 10.46 0.42
C THR A 125 7.25 11.39 -0.52
N THR A 126 6.60 12.49 -0.90
CA THR A 126 7.18 13.58 -1.70
C THR A 126 7.11 14.89 -0.91
N ALA A 127 7.64 15.99 -1.47
CA ALA A 127 7.53 17.30 -0.81
C ALA A 127 6.07 17.74 -0.61
N SER A 128 5.16 17.39 -1.54
CA SER A 128 3.74 17.79 -1.49
C SER A 128 2.89 16.90 -0.59
N SER A 129 3.20 15.60 -0.50
CA SER A 129 2.42 14.62 0.26
C SER A 129 2.93 14.38 1.70
N ARG A 130 4.14 14.85 2.04
CA ARG A 130 4.76 14.55 3.35
C ARG A 130 3.91 14.96 4.54
N SER A 131 3.23 16.10 4.50
CA SER A 131 2.41 16.55 5.63
C SER A 131 1.23 15.62 5.90
N GLU A 132 0.66 15.00 4.85
CA GLU A 132 -0.44 14.05 4.98
C GLU A 132 0.08 12.68 5.46
N ILE A 133 1.20 12.21 4.90
CA ILE A 133 1.81 10.92 5.27
C ILE A 133 2.39 10.94 6.70
N THR A 134 2.82 12.10 7.19
CA THR A 134 3.31 12.28 8.56
C THR A 134 2.24 12.82 9.52
N ASP A 135 0.96 12.61 9.19
CA ASP A 135 -0.15 12.92 10.08
C ASP A 135 0.03 12.22 11.45
N PRO A 136 -0.32 12.87 12.57
CA PRO A 136 -0.16 12.28 13.90
C PRO A 136 -0.76 10.89 14.05
N ALA A 137 -1.91 10.57 13.43
CA ALA A 137 -2.52 9.25 13.51
C ALA A 137 -1.63 8.17 12.87
N ILE A 138 -1.00 8.46 11.73
CA ILE A 138 -0.05 7.56 11.07
C ILE A 138 1.18 7.38 11.94
N LEU A 139 1.72 8.47 12.52
CA LEU A 139 2.89 8.38 13.42
C LEU A 139 2.61 7.52 14.65
N GLN A 140 1.41 7.61 15.23
CA GLN A 140 1.00 6.73 16.34
C GLN A 140 0.97 5.25 15.92
N CYS A 141 0.48 4.94 14.72
CA CYS A 141 0.55 3.58 14.18
C CYS A 141 2.01 3.12 14.06
N MET A 142 2.90 3.93 13.49
CA MET A 142 4.32 3.55 13.30
C MET A 142 5.05 3.36 14.63
N LEU A 143 4.82 4.22 15.62
CA LEU A 143 5.38 4.06 16.96
C LEU A 143 4.90 2.75 17.59
N ARG A 144 3.61 2.42 17.47
CA ARG A 144 3.08 1.13 17.95
C ARG A 144 3.72 -0.05 17.23
N PHE A 145 3.85 0.03 15.91
CA PHE A 145 4.46 -1.01 15.09
C PHE A 145 5.95 -1.20 15.39
N SER A 146 6.69 -0.14 15.74
CA SER A 146 8.09 -0.22 16.19
C SER A 146 8.28 -0.96 17.53
N LEU A 147 7.18 -1.27 18.23
CA LEU A 147 7.18 -2.09 19.44
C LEU A 147 6.65 -3.51 19.18
N SER A 148 6.33 -3.86 17.92
CA SER A 148 5.83 -5.18 17.55
C SER A 148 6.87 -6.28 17.80
N GLU A 149 6.39 -7.48 18.15
CA GLU A 149 7.23 -8.67 18.21
C GLU A 149 7.73 -9.09 16.83
N SER A 150 6.93 -8.86 15.76
CA SER A 150 7.35 -9.13 14.38
C SER A 150 8.55 -8.24 14.01
N PRO A 151 9.73 -8.84 13.70
CA PRO A 151 10.90 -8.07 13.30
C PRO A 151 10.68 -7.31 12.00
N ARG A 152 9.88 -7.85 11.06
CA ARG A 152 9.59 -7.19 9.78
C ARG A 152 8.83 -5.90 10.02
N LEU A 153 7.71 -5.98 10.76
CA LEU A 153 6.87 -4.83 11.04
C LEU A 153 7.61 -3.79 11.90
N ARG A 154 8.32 -4.24 12.93
CA ARG A 154 9.11 -3.37 13.80
C ARG A 154 10.18 -2.60 13.03
N ASN A 155 10.97 -3.30 12.23
CA ASN A 155 12.06 -2.67 11.49
C ASN A 155 11.54 -1.73 10.42
N LEU A 156 10.49 -2.11 9.69
CA LEU A 156 9.92 -1.27 8.63
C LEU A 156 9.30 0.02 9.21
N ALA A 157 8.58 -0.08 10.32
CA ALA A 157 8.05 1.11 11.00
C ALA A 157 9.16 2.03 11.53
N ALA A 158 10.26 1.46 12.05
CA ALA A 158 11.42 2.25 12.47
C ALA A 158 12.06 3.00 11.29
N VAL A 159 12.20 2.35 10.13
CA VAL A 159 12.70 3.00 8.91
C VAL A 159 11.75 4.11 8.46
N PHE A 160 10.43 3.90 8.48
CA PHE A 160 9.45 4.96 8.18
C PHE A 160 9.66 6.18 9.08
N LEU A 161 9.76 5.97 10.41
CA LEU A 161 9.94 7.06 11.37
C LEU A 161 11.27 7.81 11.14
N GLN A 162 12.31 7.12 10.68
CA GLN A 162 13.61 7.69 10.40
C GLN A 162 13.65 8.48 9.07
N ASP A 163 13.06 7.94 8.01
CA ASP A 163 13.25 8.43 6.64
C ASP A 163 12.13 9.39 6.20
N CYS A 164 10.91 9.22 6.72
CA CYS A 164 9.75 10.03 6.34
C CYS A 164 9.52 11.22 7.29
N CYS A 165 10.01 11.19 8.53
CA CYS A 165 9.65 12.13 9.59
C CYS A 165 10.86 12.95 10.09
N SER A 166 10.61 14.14 10.65
CA SER A 166 11.62 14.88 11.41
C SER A 166 11.72 14.37 12.85
N ALA A 167 12.87 14.59 13.50
CA ALA A 167 13.07 14.24 14.90
C ALA A 167 12.04 14.94 15.82
N GLU A 168 11.64 16.18 15.52
CA GLU A 168 10.61 16.87 16.30
C GLU A 168 9.23 16.25 16.14
N GLN A 169 8.88 15.76 14.94
CA GLN A 169 7.60 15.08 14.71
C GLN A 169 7.52 13.78 15.52
N VAL A 170 8.58 12.97 15.47
CA VAL A 170 8.66 11.71 16.22
C VAL A 170 8.58 11.97 17.73
N ALA A 171 9.38 12.90 18.26
CA ALA A 171 9.39 13.21 19.69
C ALA A 171 8.03 13.70 20.20
N ARG A 172 7.30 14.51 19.41
CA ARG A 172 5.94 14.95 19.76
C ARG A 172 4.95 13.79 19.79
N ALA A 173 5.01 12.89 18.80
CA ALA A 173 4.16 11.72 18.75
C ALA A 173 4.44 10.76 19.92
N GLU A 174 5.71 10.56 20.29
CA GLU A 174 6.10 9.74 21.46
C GLU A 174 5.54 10.30 22.77
N GLN A 175 5.64 11.62 22.98
CA GLN A 175 5.08 12.28 24.16
C GLN A 175 3.56 12.09 24.27
N GLN A 176 2.85 12.20 23.14
CA GLN A 176 1.41 11.97 23.10
C GLN A 176 1.04 10.51 23.40
N MET A 177 1.81 9.55 22.87
CA MET A 177 1.60 8.12 23.12
C MET A 177 1.80 7.76 24.60
N GLN A 178 2.85 8.31 25.23
CA GLN A 178 3.11 8.13 26.66
C GLN A 178 2.03 8.81 27.52
N GLY A 179 1.60 10.02 27.15
CA GLY A 179 0.52 10.74 27.83
C GLY A 179 -0.81 9.98 27.83
N GLN A 180 -1.17 9.35 26.71
CA GLN A 180 -2.36 8.50 26.59
C GLN A 180 -2.26 7.21 27.41
N GLN A 181 -1.09 6.56 27.45
CA GLN A 181 -0.86 5.40 28.31
C GLN A 181 -0.97 5.74 29.80
N THR A 182 -0.57 6.95 30.20
CA THR A 182 -0.72 7.42 31.59
C THR A 182 -2.13 7.90 31.96
N ALA A 183 -2.97 8.23 30.96
CA ALA A 183 -4.35 8.69 31.18
C ALA A 183 -5.32 7.55 31.53
N VAL A 184 -4.91 6.28 31.43
CA VAL A 184 -5.65 5.10 31.96
C VAL A 184 -5.31 4.88 33.44
N GLY A 185 -5.16 5.97 34.19
CA GLY A 185 -4.99 6.01 35.64
C GLY A 185 -6.30 6.31 36.38
N ILE A 186 -7.45 5.84 35.86
CA ILE A 186 -8.71 5.92 36.60
C ILE A 186 -8.64 4.87 37.71
N PRO A 187 -8.67 5.28 39.00
CA PRO A 187 -8.60 4.32 40.09
C PRO A 187 -9.84 3.42 40.06
N LEU A 188 -9.61 2.11 40.20
CA LEU A 188 -10.69 1.16 40.46
C LEU A 188 -11.40 1.57 41.76
N PRO A 189 -12.75 1.52 41.81
CA PRO A 189 -13.49 1.72 43.06
C PRO A 189 -12.98 0.74 44.11
N LYS A 190 -12.79 1.23 45.34
CA LYS A 190 -12.48 0.38 46.48
C LYS A 190 -13.77 -0.25 47.01
N GLU A 191 -13.62 -1.54 47.31
CA GLU A 191 -14.55 -2.53 47.89
C GLU A 191 -15.50 -3.23 46.90
#